data_AF-A0A7V8WBH6-F1
#
_entry.id   AF-A0A7V8WBH6-F1
#
_cell.length_a   1.000
_cell.length_b   1.000
_cell.length_c   1.000
_cell.angle_alpha   90.00
_cell.angle_beta   90.00
_cell.angle_gamma   90.00
#
_symmetry.space_group_name_H-M   'P 1'
#
loop_
_entity.id
_entity.type
_entity.pdbx_description
1 polymer ?
#
loop_
_entity_poly.entity_id
_entity_poly.type
_entity_poly.pdbx_seq_one_letter_code
_entity_poly.pdbx_strand_id
1 'polypeptide(L)'
;TSLAAKLRAAGLPIEELPGAPPMPLEMTPREQGERGLDLVRAGIIGDDVEGVRPTPDHQALLFDTIRRSVNPGHGLDQPTTLQWDFRDAEPWHIHIDNGSTSAHAGKAESADLSFRCRYADWVDVVAGRADPRRAMLTGRLLPWGNPRILARMPQILGR
;
A
#
# COMPACT_ATOMS: atom_id res chain seq x y z
N THR A 1 7.76 13.44 26.69
CA THR A 1 8.02 14.65 25.87
C THR A 1 7.75 14.31 24.42
N SER A 2 6.70 14.91 23.83
CA SER A 2 6.18 14.55 22.49
C SER A 2 7.17 14.85 21.37
N LEU A 3 7.13 14.04 20.30
CA LEU A 3 7.89 14.24 19.05
C LEU A 3 7.69 15.65 18.48
N ALA A 4 6.48 16.20 18.57
CA ALA A 4 6.17 17.55 18.13
C ALA A 4 6.95 18.64 18.91
N ALA A 5 7.19 18.42 20.21
CA ALA A 5 7.97 19.34 21.02
C ALA A 5 9.47 19.32 20.64
N LYS A 6 9.98 18.15 20.22
CA LYS A 6 11.37 18.01 19.74
C LYS A 6 11.57 18.63 18.36
N LEU A 7 10.61 18.49 17.46
CA LEU A 7 10.67 19.06 16.11
C LEU A 7 10.57 20.60 16.12
N ARG A 8 9.70 21.16 16.97
CA ARG A 8 9.62 22.62 17.18
C ARG A 8 10.92 23.18 17.77
N ALA A 9 11.54 22.48 18.71
CA ALA A 9 12.84 22.86 19.26
C ALA A 9 13.99 22.80 18.23
N ALA A 10 13.83 22.01 17.17
CA ALA A 10 14.78 21.89 16.06
C ALA A 10 14.49 22.87 14.90
N GLY A 11 13.54 23.80 15.06
CA GLY A 11 13.22 24.82 14.03
C GLY A 11 12.45 24.28 12.83
N LEU A 12 11.85 23.09 12.94
CA LEU A 12 11.01 22.47 11.92
C LEU A 12 9.56 22.37 12.45
N PRO A 13 8.77 23.45 12.36
CA PRO A 13 7.35 23.38 12.71
C PRO A 13 6.65 22.40 11.76
N ILE A 14 5.86 21.50 12.33
CA ILE A 14 5.22 20.39 11.61
C ILE A 14 4.22 20.91 10.56
N GLU A 15 3.77 22.15 10.77
CA GLU A 15 2.86 22.92 9.94
C GLU A 15 3.52 23.48 8.67
N GLU A 16 4.86 23.55 8.61
CA GLU A 16 5.63 24.06 7.46
C GLU A 16 6.29 22.95 6.63
N LEU A 17 6.14 21.68 7.02
CA LEU A 17 6.65 20.55 6.26
C LEU A 17 5.80 20.34 4.99
N PRO A 18 6.41 20.16 3.81
CA PRO A 18 5.67 19.93 2.58
C PRO A 18 4.94 18.58 2.62
N GLY A 19 3.63 18.60 2.40
CA GLY A 19 2.76 17.43 2.36
C GLY A 19 1.82 17.32 3.56
N ALA A 20 0.73 16.58 3.39
CA ALA A 20 -0.19 16.33 4.50
C ALA A 20 0.53 15.54 5.60
N PRO A 21 0.34 15.89 6.89
CA PRO A 21 0.99 15.19 7.98
C PRO A 21 0.68 13.69 7.93
N PRO A 22 1.64 12.82 8.26
CA PRO A 22 1.48 11.36 8.17
C PRO A 22 0.34 10.82 9.06
N MET A 23 -0.17 11.63 9.99
CA MET A 23 -1.30 11.34 10.85
C MET A 23 -2.30 12.52 10.83
N PRO A 24 -3.62 12.27 10.79
CA PRO A 24 -4.61 13.32 10.93
C PRO A 24 -4.46 14.02 12.29
N LEU A 25 -4.31 15.35 12.27
CA LEU A 25 -4.13 16.16 13.48
C LEU A 25 -5.39 16.23 14.36
N GLU A 26 -6.54 15.80 13.82
CA GLU A 26 -7.86 15.73 14.47
C GLU A 26 -7.97 14.58 15.49
N MET A 27 -7.04 13.61 15.47
CA MET A 27 -7.09 12.43 16.35
C MET A 27 -6.52 12.74 17.74
N THR A 28 -7.15 12.19 18.78
CA THR A 28 -6.61 12.30 20.14
C THR A 28 -5.29 11.51 20.28
N PRO A 29 -4.39 11.87 21.22
CA PRO A 29 -3.13 11.17 21.42
C PRO A 29 -3.28 9.66 21.71
N ARG A 30 -4.42 9.24 22.28
CA ARG A 30 -4.72 7.83 22.54
C ARG A 30 -5.06 7.08 21.25
N GLU A 31 -5.92 7.63 20.41
CA GLU A 31 -6.29 7.04 19.12
C GLU A 31 -5.10 7.00 18.16
N GLN A 32 -4.22 8.01 18.23
CA GLN A 32 -2.95 8.00 17.50
C GLN A 32 -2.03 6.87 17.97
N GLY A 33 -2.02 6.57 19.27
CA GLY A 33 -1.24 5.47 19.85
C GLY A 33 -1.78 4.09 19.45
N GLU A 34 -3.10 3.90 19.50
CA GLU A 34 -3.75 2.65 19.10
C GLU A 34 -3.54 2.38 17.62
N ARG A 35 -3.78 3.38 16.77
CA ARG A 35 -3.54 3.28 15.32
C ARG A 35 -2.06 3.06 15.00
N GLY A 36 -1.15 3.71 15.72
CA GLY A 36 0.29 3.48 15.59
C GLY A 36 0.69 2.06 15.96
N LEU A 37 0.08 1.49 17.00
CA LEU A 37 0.33 0.12 17.43
C LEU A 37 -0.18 -0.91 16.42
N ASP A 38 -1.34 -0.65 15.81
CA ASP A 38 -1.90 -1.52 14.76
C ASP A 38 -1.04 -1.51 13.49
N LEU A 39 -0.50 -0.34 13.12
CA LEU A 39 0.43 -0.21 11.99
C LEU A 39 1.77 -0.93 12.25
N VAL A 40 2.25 -0.91 13.49
CA VAL A 40 3.44 -1.68 13.91
C VAL A 40 3.17 -3.18 13.89
N ARG A 41 2.05 -3.62 14.47
CA ARG A 41 1.65 -5.04 14.50
C ARG A 41 1.39 -5.61 13.10
N ALA A 42 0.89 -4.77 12.19
CA ALA A 42 0.71 -5.12 10.79
C ALA A 42 2.02 -5.10 9.97
N GLY A 43 3.16 -4.73 10.56
CA GLY A 43 4.45 -4.65 9.87
C GLY A 43 4.53 -3.53 8.82
N ILE A 44 3.61 -2.56 8.90
CA ILE A 44 3.50 -1.41 7.98
C ILE A 44 4.46 -0.29 8.40
N ILE A 45 4.75 -0.16 9.70
CA ILE A 45 5.71 0.80 10.26
C ILE A 45 6.64 0.08 11.25
N GLY A 46 7.96 0.16 11.05
CA GLY A 46 8.98 -0.48 11.90
C GLY A 46 9.90 -1.45 11.14
N ASP A 47 10.93 -1.96 11.81
CA ASP A 47 11.77 -3.05 11.30
C ASP A 47 10.93 -4.31 11.09
N ASP A 48 11.36 -5.11 10.12
CA ASP A 48 10.70 -6.33 9.66
C ASP A 48 10.26 -7.22 10.83
N VAL A 49 8.94 -7.40 11.01
CA VAL A 49 8.42 -8.34 12.00
C VAL A 49 8.41 -9.71 11.34
N GLU A 50 9.56 -10.38 11.41
CA GLU A 50 9.75 -11.74 10.91
C GLU A 50 8.63 -12.65 11.45
N GLY A 51 7.84 -13.25 10.55
CA GLY A 51 6.79 -14.21 10.91
C GLY A 51 5.35 -13.68 11.03
N VAL A 52 5.06 -12.42 10.64
CA VAL A 52 3.66 -11.99 10.47
C VAL A 52 3.00 -12.79 9.35
N ARG A 53 2.17 -13.76 9.74
CA ARG A 53 1.35 -14.51 8.78
C ARG A 53 0.24 -13.60 8.22
N PRO A 54 -0.03 -13.66 6.91
CA PRO A 54 -1.18 -12.99 6.34
C PRO A 54 -2.45 -13.53 6.99
N THR A 55 -3.17 -12.67 7.70
CA THR A 55 -4.55 -12.94 8.12
C THR A 55 -5.48 -12.19 7.17
N PRO A 56 -6.75 -12.62 7.03
CA PRO A 56 -7.73 -11.90 6.22
C PRO A 56 -7.83 -10.42 6.61
N ASP A 57 -7.74 -10.10 7.91
CA ASP A 57 -7.79 -8.72 8.41
C ASP A 57 -6.55 -7.90 7.98
N HIS A 58 -5.35 -8.48 8.02
CA HIS A 58 -4.14 -7.81 7.53
C HIS A 58 -4.21 -7.53 6.03
N GLN A 59 -4.73 -8.49 5.25
CA GLN A 59 -4.92 -8.28 3.82
C GLN A 59 -5.93 -7.16 3.56
N ALA A 60 -7.07 -7.16 4.27
CA ALA A 60 -8.07 -6.11 4.13
C ALA A 60 -7.51 -4.71 4.42
N LEU A 61 -6.69 -4.56 5.46
CA LEU A 61 -6.02 -3.30 5.80
C LEU A 61 -5.03 -2.86 4.71
N LEU A 62 -4.21 -3.80 4.20
CA LEU A 62 -3.28 -3.52 3.12
C LEU A 62 -4.01 -3.05 1.87
N PHE A 63 -5.05 -3.76 1.45
CA PHE A 63 -5.79 -3.44 0.23
C PHE A 63 -6.63 -2.17 0.36
N ASP A 64 -7.17 -1.86 1.54
CA ASP A 64 -7.77 -0.54 1.78
C ASP A 64 -6.72 0.59 1.69
N THR A 65 -5.50 0.35 2.19
CA THR A 65 -4.39 1.32 2.07
C THR A 65 -4.02 1.55 0.60
N ILE A 66 -3.83 0.48 -0.18
CA ILE A 66 -3.48 0.56 -1.61
C ILE A 66 -4.60 1.28 -2.38
N ARG A 67 -5.86 0.94 -2.13
CA ARG A 67 -7.03 1.57 -2.76
C ARG A 67 -7.06 3.08 -2.53
N ARG A 68 -6.73 3.52 -1.30
CA ARG A 68 -6.67 4.96 -0.95
C ARG A 68 -5.45 5.67 -1.51
N SER A 69 -4.36 4.94 -1.80
CA SER A 69 -3.16 5.52 -2.40
C SER A 69 -3.22 5.62 -3.92
N VAL A 70 -4.28 5.11 -4.57
CA VAL A 70 -4.45 5.25 -6.01
C VAL A 70 -4.48 6.73 -6.38
N ASN A 71 -3.52 7.15 -7.19
CA ASN A 71 -3.39 8.54 -7.63
C ASN A 71 -4.54 8.91 -8.58
N PRO A 72 -5.41 9.88 -8.26
CA PRO A 72 -6.50 10.29 -9.16
C PRO A 72 -6.03 10.80 -10.53
N GLY A 73 -4.76 11.25 -10.62
CA GLY A 73 -4.10 11.67 -11.85
C GLY A 73 -3.33 10.57 -12.58
N HIS A 74 -3.61 9.29 -12.32
CA HIS A 74 -2.85 8.16 -12.91
C HIS A 74 -2.96 8.07 -14.45
N GLY A 75 -3.93 8.75 -15.07
CA GLY A 75 -4.08 8.82 -16.52
C GLY A 75 -4.44 7.48 -17.18
N LEU A 76 -5.26 6.67 -16.50
CA LEU A 76 -5.89 5.50 -17.12
C LEU A 76 -7.16 6.00 -17.81
N ASP A 77 -7.34 5.62 -19.06
CA ASP A 77 -8.44 6.11 -19.90
C ASP A 77 -9.75 5.34 -19.69
N GLN A 78 -9.69 4.19 -18.99
CA GLN A 78 -10.81 3.29 -18.76
C GLN A 78 -10.69 2.62 -17.38
N PRO A 79 -11.82 2.13 -16.80
CA PRO A 79 -11.79 1.34 -15.59
C PRO A 79 -10.84 0.15 -15.74
N THR A 80 -10.07 -0.12 -14.69
CA THR A 80 -8.97 -1.08 -14.72
C THR A 80 -8.99 -1.95 -13.48
N THR A 81 -8.94 -3.26 -13.65
CA THR A 81 -8.87 -4.22 -12.56
C THR A 81 -7.46 -4.77 -12.38
N LEU A 82 -6.89 -4.54 -11.21
CA LEU A 82 -5.61 -5.07 -10.77
C LEU A 82 -5.84 -6.26 -9.83
N GLN A 83 -5.12 -7.37 -10.02
CA GLN A 83 -5.27 -8.56 -9.17
C GLN A 83 -3.93 -9.02 -8.58
N TRP A 84 -4.00 -9.56 -7.37
CA TRP A 84 -2.90 -10.22 -6.68
C TRP A 84 -3.30 -11.67 -6.40
N ASP A 85 -2.57 -12.60 -7.01
CA ASP A 85 -2.64 -14.04 -6.77
C ASP A 85 -1.47 -14.41 -5.84
N PHE A 86 -1.71 -14.35 -4.54
CA PHE A 86 -0.70 -14.69 -3.55
C PHE A 86 -0.46 -16.19 -3.50
N ARG A 87 0.81 -16.60 -3.36
CA ARG A 87 1.18 -18.02 -3.25
C ARG A 87 0.91 -18.60 -1.85
N ASP A 88 0.73 -17.74 -0.86
CA ASP A 88 0.67 -18.05 0.57
C ASP A 88 -0.44 -17.27 1.31
N ALA A 89 -1.39 -16.68 0.58
CA ALA A 89 -2.54 -15.96 1.13
C ALA A 89 -3.73 -15.97 0.15
N GLU A 90 -4.91 -15.54 0.60
CA GLU A 90 -6.08 -15.42 -0.27
C GLU A 90 -5.86 -14.38 -1.37
N PRO A 91 -6.35 -14.58 -2.61
CA PRO A 91 -6.21 -13.60 -3.68
C PRO A 91 -7.06 -12.36 -3.41
N TRP A 92 -6.67 -11.23 -4.01
CA TRP A 92 -7.36 -9.94 -3.90
C TRP A 92 -7.34 -9.21 -5.22
N HIS A 93 -8.29 -8.30 -5.41
CA HIS A 93 -8.27 -7.38 -6.55
C HIS A 93 -8.73 -5.97 -6.17
N ILE A 94 -8.27 -5.00 -6.94
CA ILE A 94 -8.71 -3.61 -6.89
C ILE A 94 -9.31 -3.26 -8.24
N HIS A 95 -10.53 -2.75 -8.22
CA HIS A 95 -11.16 -2.13 -9.37
C HIS A 95 -10.94 -0.62 -9.27
N ILE A 96 -10.19 -0.08 -10.22
CA ILE A 96 -9.90 1.35 -10.35
C ILE A 96 -10.88 1.94 -11.34
N ASP A 97 -11.72 2.81 -10.84
CA ASP A 97 -12.60 3.68 -11.62
C ASP A 97 -12.55 5.08 -10.97
N ASN A 98 -12.41 6.12 -11.79
CA ASN A 98 -12.10 7.48 -11.35
C ASN A 98 -13.25 8.07 -10.50
N GLY A 99 -13.19 7.85 -9.19
CA GLY A 99 -14.24 8.22 -8.22
C GLY A 99 -14.94 7.03 -7.54
N SER A 100 -14.68 5.79 -7.98
CA SER A 100 -15.27 4.55 -7.44
C SER A 100 -14.24 3.42 -7.27
N THR A 101 -13.02 3.78 -6.87
CA THR A 101 -11.97 2.77 -6.63
C THR A 101 -12.34 1.89 -5.43
N SER A 102 -12.41 0.58 -5.65
CA SER A 102 -12.85 -0.42 -4.67
C SER A 102 -11.86 -1.58 -4.58
N ALA A 103 -11.77 -2.21 -3.40
CA ALA A 103 -10.90 -3.35 -3.14
C ALA A 103 -11.73 -4.51 -2.61
N HIS A 104 -11.47 -5.71 -3.11
CA HIS A 104 -12.28 -6.90 -2.86
C HIS A 104 -11.39 -8.11 -2.63
N ALA A 105 -11.78 -8.93 -1.65
CA ALA A 105 -11.21 -10.25 -1.46
C ALA A 105 -11.66 -11.18 -2.59
N GLY A 106 -10.79 -12.12 -2.96
CA GLY A 106 -11.03 -13.08 -4.03
C GLY A 106 -10.49 -12.64 -5.40
N LYS A 107 -10.65 -13.54 -6.36
CA LYS A 107 -10.27 -13.30 -7.76
C LYS A 107 -11.32 -12.45 -8.46
N ALA A 108 -10.87 -11.54 -9.30
CA ALA A 108 -11.74 -10.83 -10.22
C ALA A 108 -12.24 -11.81 -11.31
N GLU A 109 -13.42 -11.53 -11.86
CA GLU A 109 -13.92 -12.24 -13.04
C GLU A 109 -13.00 -12.03 -14.24
N SER A 110 -12.51 -10.80 -14.41
CA SER A 110 -11.51 -10.42 -15.41
C SER A 110 -10.55 -9.39 -14.80
N ALA A 111 -9.26 -9.66 -14.90
CA ALA A 111 -8.20 -8.77 -14.45
C ALA A 111 -7.37 -8.29 -15.64
N ASP A 112 -7.17 -6.97 -15.74
CA ASP A 112 -6.37 -6.36 -16.81
C ASP A 112 -4.87 -6.53 -16.56
N LEU A 113 -4.47 -6.51 -15.29
CA LEU A 113 -3.11 -6.78 -14.83
C LEU A 113 -3.18 -7.62 -13.56
N SER A 114 -2.33 -8.64 -13.48
CA SER A 114 -2.24 -9.51 -12.31
C SER A 114 -0.80 -9.69 -11.87
N PHE A 115 -0.62 -9.90 -10.57
CA PHE A 115 0.67 -10.15 -9.92
C PHE A 115 0.64 -11.47 -9.16
N ARG A 116 1.69 -12.28 -9.29
CA ARG A 116 1.88 -13.53 -8.55
C ARG A 116 3.14 -13.41 -7.74
N CYS A 117 2.97 -13.43 -6.43
CA CYS A 117 4.02 -13.18 -5.46
C CYS A 117 3.64 -13.84 -4.13
N ARG A 118 4.54 -13.81 -3.15
CA ARG A 118 4.15 -14.02 -1.75
C ARG A 118 3.59 -12.74 -1.17
N TYR A 119 2.74 -12.86 -0.15
CA TYR A 119 2.19 -11.70 0.56
C TYR A 119 3.31 -10.81 1.11
N ALA A 120 4.31 -11.41 1.78
CA ALA A 120 5.44 -10.67 2.34
C ALA A 120 6.24 -9.90 1.28
N ASP A 121 6.53 -10.51 0.12
CA ASP A 121 7.24 -9.84 -0.97
C ASP A 121 6.49 -8.60 -1.47
N TRP A 122 5.15 -8.67 -1.51
CA TRP A 122 4.33 -7.52 -1.89
C TRP A 122 4.29 -6.44 -0.81
N VAL A 123 4.19 -6.82 0.47
CA VAL A 123 4.27 -5.88 1.59
C VAL A 123 5.60 -5.13 1.58
N ASP A 124 6.72 -5.82 1.34
CA ASP A 124 8.04 -5.20 1.26
C ASP A 124 8.14 -4.19 0.12
N VAL A 125 7.52 -4.47 -1.02
CA VAL A 125 7.45 -3.53 -2.15
C VAL A 125 6.63 -2.29 -1.78
N VAL A 126 5.45 -2.48 -1.20
CA VAL A 126 4.57 -1.36 -0.81
C VAL A 126 5.19 -0.52 0.31
N ALA A 127 5.90 -1.14 1.25
CA ALA A 127 6.62 -0.47 2.33
C ALA A 127 7.94 0.19 1.88
N GLY A 128 8.36 0.02 0.62
CA GLY A 128 9.63 0.53 0.11
C GLY A 128 10.87 -0.21 0.62
N ARG A 129 10.70 -1.37 1.28
CA ARG A 129 11.79 -2.25 1.74
C ARG A 129 12.39 -3.09 0.62
N ALA A 130 11.63 -3.31 -0.46
CA ALA A 130 12.10 -3.99 -1.65
C ALA A 130 11.89 -3.15 -2.93
N ASP A 131 12.90 -3.15 -3.81
CA ASP A 131 12.75 -2.57 -5.14
C ASP A 131 11.85 -3.47 -6.02
N PRO A 132 10.74 -2.94 -6.59
CA PRO A 132 9.80 -3.74 -7.38
C PRO A 132 10.43 -4.27 -8.67
N ARG A 133 11.36 -3.56 -9.30
CA ARG A 133 12.02 -4.01 -10.53
C ARG A 133 12.92 -5.20 -10.24
N ARG A 134 13.68 -5.15 -9.15
CA ARG A 134 14.49 -6.27 -8.66
C ARG A 134 13.60 -7.46 -8.26
N ALA A 135 12.47 -7.23 -7.60
CA ALA A 135 11.51 -8.28 -7.27
C ALA A 135 10.97 -8.99 -8.54
N MET A 136 10.73 -8.23 -9.62
CA MET A 136 10.35 -8.79 -10.92
C MET A 136 11.48 -9.57 -11.59
N LEU A 137 12.68 -9.01 -11.65
CA LEU A 137 13.86 -9.66 -12.24
C LEU A 137 14.21 -10.98 -11.55
N THR A 138 14.00 -11.06 -10.24
CA THR A 138 14.24 -12.27 -9.43
C THR A 138 13.07 -13.26 -9.42
N GLY A 139 11.96 -12.95 -10.11
CA GLY A 139 10.78 -13.81 -10.17
C GLY A 139 9.95 -13.88 -8.87
N ARG A 140 10.23 -13.01 -7.90
CA ARG A 140 9.45 -12.88 -6.66
C ARG A 140 8.14 -12.15 -6.88
N LEU A 141 8.13 -11.19 -7.81
CA LEU A 141 6.94 -10.50 -8.30
C LEU A 141 6.75 -10.80 -9.79
N LEU A 142 5.79 -11.64 -10.15
CA LEU A 142 5.54 -11.98 -11.55
C LEU A 142 4.30 -11.23 -12.06
N PRO A 143 4.44 -10.20 -12.91
CA PRO A 143 3.31 -9.56 -13.56
C PRO A 143 2.89 -10.31 -14.83
N TRP A 144 1.59 -10.37 -15.12
CA TRP A 144 1.05 -10.75 -16.42
C TRP A 144 -0.24 -9.99 -16.72
N GLY A 145 -0.60 -9.92 -18.01
CA GLY A 145 -1.72 -9.10 -18.49
C GLY A 145 -1.21 -7.94 -19.32
N ASN A 146 -1.84 -6.78 -19.20
CA ASN A 146 -1.59 -5.64 -20.06
C ASN A 146 -0.26 -4.91 -19.70
N PRO A 147 0.76 -4.93 -20.57
CA PRO A 147 2.05 -4.32 -20.28
C PRO A 147 2.00 -2.79 -20.20
N ARG A 148 1.00 -2.14 -20.82
CA ARG A 148 0.84 -0.68 -20.73
C ARG A 148 0.38 -0.26 -19.33
N ILE A 149 -0.46 -1.06 -18.69
CA ILE A 149 -0.90 -0.83 -17.31
C ILE A 149 0.28 -1.08 -16.36
N LEU A 150 1.06 -2.15 -16.60
CA LEU A 150 2.28 -2.42 -15.83
C LEU A 150 3.26 -1.23 -15.88
N ALA A 151 3.50 -0.67 -17.08
CA ALA A 151 4.37 0.49 -17.24
C ALA A 151 3.87 1.74 -16.49
N ARG A 152 2.55 1.84 -16.26
CA ARG A 152 1.90 2.93 -15.53
C ARG A 152 1.78 2.70 -14.03
N MET A 153 2.18 1.53 -13.51
CA MET A 153 2.10 1.22 -12.08
C MET A 153 2.75 2.27 -11.17
N PRO A 154 3.92 2.86 -11.52
CA PRO A 154 4.50 3.95 -10.73
C PRO A 154 3.62 5.20 -10.70
N GLN A 155 2.81 5.49 -11.71
CA GLN A 155 1.89 6.62 -11.70
C GLN A 155 0.57 6.29 -10.98
N ILE A 156 0.14 5.03 -11.03
CA ILE A 156 -1.08 4.54 -10.35
C ILE A 156 -0.89 4.51 -8.84
N LEU A 157 0.26 3.98 -8.38
CA LEU A 157 0.55 3.77 -6.95
C LEU A 157 1.66 4.66 -6.39
N GLY A 158 2.33 5.46 -7.22
CA GLY A 158 3.39 6.36 -6.76
C GLY A 158 2.83 7.62 -6.12
N ARG A 159 3.47 8.00 -5.01
CA ARG A 159 3.39 9.33 -4.42
C ARG A 159 4.16 10.35 -5.26
#